data_AF-C6TD08-F1
#
_entry.id   AF-C6TD08-F1
#
_cell.length_a   1.000
_cell.length_b   1.000
_cell.length_c   1.000
_cell.angle_alpha   90.00
_cell.angle_beta   90.00
_cell.angle_gamma   90.00
#
_symmetry.space_group_name_H-M   'P 1'
#
loop_
_entity.id
_entity.type
_entity.pdbx_description
1 polymer ?
#
loop_
_entity_poly.entity_id
_entity_poly.type
_entity_poly.pdbx_seq_one_letter_code
_entity_poly.pdbx_strand_id
1 'polypeptide(L)'
;MSEKALRDLNTILGTERKNEDSSKACLSKPSVDNAVENIEEWQKKNNSPSLVSPAVNGNLAVTANSGAEVVNPEVEYIESENLNDVDDIDTCLKTLLAGLDSKDWVLVCDTLNNVRRLSIFHKEAMLDMLGDVITSIAKSLKSPRSAVCKTAIMTSADIFSAYNDLIIDSLDPLLVQLLLKSSQANALYVRQLKKP
;
A
#
# COMPACT_ATOMS: atom_id res chain seq x y z
N MET A 1 36.75 46.25 8.74
CA MET A 1 36.37 47.03 7.54
C MET A 1 36.68 46.20 6.31
N SER A 2 35.72 46.11 5.37
CA SER A 2 35.77 45.52 4.02
C SER A 2 35.75 43.98 3.93
N GLU A 3 34.63 43.30 3.67
CA GLU A 3 33.75 43.25 2.48
C GLU A 3 34.44 42.85 1.16
N LYS A 4 34.02 41.66 0.68
CA LYS A 4 33.66 41.25 -0.69
C LYS A 4 34.65 41.42 -1.84
N ALA A 5 34.99 40.28 -2.47
CA ALA A 5 34.93 40.14 -3.92
C ALA A 5 34.75 38.66 -4.33
N LEU A 6 33.55 38.35 -4.82
CA LEU A 6 33.28 37.26 -5.76
C LEU A 6 33.96 37.59 -7.10
N ARG A 7 34.37 36.58 -7.88
CA ARG A 7 33.94 36.32 -9.28
C ARG A 7 34.90 35.36 -10.03
N ASP A 8 34.34 34.20 -10.35
CA ASP A 8 34.33 33.48 -11.63
C ASP A 8 35.48 33.67 -12.63
N LEU A 9 36.08 32.55 -13.08
CA LEU A 9 36.34 32.37 -14.51
C LEU A 9 36.35 30.88 -14.89
N ASN A 10 35.28 30.49 -15.58
CA ASN A 10 35.12 29.25 -16.32
C ASN A 10 36.24 29.09 -17.35
N THR A 11 36.92 27.95 -17.34
CA THR A 11 37.79 27.53 -18.46
C THR A 11 36.95 26.74 -19.45
N ILE A 12 36.62 27.40 -20.56
CA ILE A 12 36.00 26.82 -21.75
C ILE A 12 37.12 26.18 -22.58
N LEU A 13 37.03 24.87 -22.87
CA LEU A 13 37.76 24.26 -23.97
C LEU A 13 36.80 24.11 -25.14
N GLY A 14 36.97 24.98 -26.13
CA GLY A 14 36.25 24.91 -27.40
C GLY A 14 36.76 23.75 -28.25
N THR A 15 35.84 23.10 -28.95
CA THR A 15 36.15 22.52 -30.27
C THR A 15 34.93 22.74 -31.15
N GLU A 16 35.12 23.69 -32.05
CA GLU A 16 34.20 24.12 -33.08
C GLU A 16 34.24 23.11 -34.25
N ARG A 17 33.06 22.68 -34.73
CA ARG A 17 32.71 22.68 -36.17
C ARG A 17 31.26 22.22 -36.40
N LYS A 18 30.41 23.23 -36.52
CA LYS A 18 29.40 23.48 -37.56
C LYS A 18 29.08 22.34 -38.54
N ASN A 19 27.81 21.92 -38.60
CA ASN A 19 27.01 21.95 -39.83
C ASN A 19 25.52 21.69 -39.51
N GLU A 20 24.68 22.65 -39.90
CA GLU A 20 23.24 22.50 -40.06
C GLU A 20 22.98 21.61 -41.27
N ASP A 21 22.06 20.65 -41.19
CA ASP A 21 20.86 20.73 -42.05
C ASP A 21 19.74 19.76 -41.64
N SER A 22 18.55 20.23 -41.98
CA SER A 22 17.21 19.70 -41.82
C SER A 22 16.96 18.35 -42.49
N SER A 23 16.18 17.46 -41.85
CA SER A 23 15.00 16.85 -42.48
C SER A 23 14.23 15.90 -41.56
N LYS A 24 12.90 16.01 -41.65
CA LYS A 24 11.90 15.10 -41.09
C LYS A 24 12.11 13.68 -41.64
N ALA A 25 12.02 12.68 -40.78
CA ALA A 25 11.77 11.31 -41.18
C ALA A 25 10.74 10.66 -40.24
N CYS A 26 9.53 10.53 -40.76
CA CYS A 26 8.46 9.68 -40.26
C CYS A 26 8.87 8.22 -40.55
N LEU A 27 8.81 7.33 -39.56
CA LEU A 27 8.97 5.89 -39.78
C LEU A 27 7.80 5.11 -39.15
N SER A 28 6.92 4.76 -40.08
CA SER A 28 5.95 3.68 -40.20
C SER A 28 5.89 2.57 -39.13
N LYS A 29 4.65 2.27 -38.73
CA LYS A 29 4.18 0.97 -38.23
C LYS A 29 4.45 -0.17 -39.24
N PRO A 30 4.49 -1.42 -38.78
CA PRO A 30 3.88 -2.54 -39.49
C PRO A 30 2.55 -2.95 -38.83
N SER A 31 1.52 -3.07 -39.66
CA SER A 31 0.24 -3.73 -39.40
C SER A 31 0.32 -5.21 -39.77
N VAL A 32 -0.25 -6.10 -38.95
CA VAL A 32 -0.91 -7.32 -39.44
C VAL A 32 -2.17 -7.53 -38.60
N ASP A 33 -3.30 -7.49 -39.30
CA ASP A 33 -4.66 -7.82 -38.89
C ASP A 33 -4.80 -9.32 -38.55
N ASN A 34 -5.73 -9.64 -37.64
CA ASN A 34 -6.82 -10.58 -37.92
C ASN A 34 -7.92 -10.51 -36.84
N ALA A 35 -9.04 -9.89 -37.25
CA ALA A 35 -10.45 -10.25 -37.07
C ALA A 35 -11.02 -10.53 -35.67
N VAL A 36 -11.94 -9.65 -35.20
CA VAL A 36 -13.43 -9.83 -35.14
C VAL A 36 -13.83 -10.57 -33.85
N GLU A 37 -14.56 -9.98 -32.91
CA GLU A 37 -15.97 -9.59 -33.08
C GLU A 37 -16.41 -8.55 -32.02
N ASN A 38 -17.18 -7.57 -32.47
CA ASN A 38 -17.96 -6.61 -31.70
C ASN A 38 -19.32 -7.25 -31.38
N ILE A 39 -19.80 -7.22 -30.14
CA ILE A 39 -21.23 -7.27 -29.81
C ILE A 39 -21.46 -6.33 -28.61
N GLU A 40 -22.08 -5.18 -28.94
CA GLU A 40 -22.90 -4.37 -28.06
C GLU A 40 -24.15 -5.14 -27.62
N GLU A 41 -24.83 -4.61 -26.61
CA GLU A 41 -26.23 -4.90 -26.25
C GLU A 41 -26.44 -6.07 -25.28
N TRP A 42 -26.97 -5.77 -24.08
CA TRP A 42 -28.11 -6.50 -23.52
C TRP A 42 -29.02 -5.52 -22.77
N GLN A 43 -30.11 -5.17 -23.46
CA GLN A 43 -31.36 -4.61 -22.96
C GLN A 43 -31.99 -5.59 -21.95
N LYS A 44 -32.43 -5.14 -20.77
CA LYS A 44 -33.75 -4.55 -20.44
C LYS A 44 -34.90 -5.58 -20.33
N LYS A 45 -35.62 -5.45 -19.19
CA LYS A 45 -37.02 -5.84 -18.91
C LYS A 45 -37.21 -7.29 -18.45
N ASN A 46 -37.76 -7.54 -17.27
CA ASN A 46 -39.20 -7.60 -16.95
C ASN A 46 -39.30 -7.78 -15.41
N ASN A 47 -40.28 -7.36 -14.61
CA ASN A 47 -41.53 -6.63 -14.72
C ASN A 47 -41.89 -6.30 -13.25
N SER A 48 -42.37 -5.09 -12.96
CA SER A 48 -43.23 -4.88 -11.78
C SER A 48 -44.51 -5.72 -11.95
N PRO A 49 -45.18 -6.07 -10.85
CA PRO A 49 -46.33 -5.25 -10.51
C PRO A 49 -46.41 -4.88 -9.03
N SER A 50 -46.85 -3.64 -8.83
CA SER A 50 -47.60 -3.18 -7.66
C SER A 50 -48.61 -4.23 -7.20
N LEU A 51 -48.79 -4.40 -5.87
CA LEU A 51 -50.06 -4.16 -5.19
C LEU A 51 -50.02 -4.65 -3.73
N VAL A 52 -50.53 -3.77 -2.86
CA VAL A 52 -51.29 -4.06 -1.63
C VAL A 52 -50.47 -4.45 -0.38
N SER A 53 -50.45 -3.50 0.56
CA SER A 53 -50.30 -3.77 1.99
C SER A 53 -51.52 -4.53 2.52
N PRO A 54 -51.31 -5.54 3.38
CA PRO A 54 -52.23 -5.77 4.47
C PRO A 54 -51.51 -5.61 5.81
N ALA A 55 -52.21 -4.97 6.74
CA ALA A 55 -51.86 -4.98 8.16
C ALA A 55 -51.92 -6.41 8.71
N VAL A 56 -50.99 -6.78 9.59
CA VAL A 56 -51.24 -7.77 10.65
C VAL A 56 -50.31 -7.50 11.83
N ASN A 57 -50.97 -7.26 12.96
CA ASN A 57 -50.46 -7.37 14.32
C ASN A 57 -50.30 -8.86 14.66
N GLY A 58 -49.19 -9.28 15.27
CA GLY A 58 -49.05 -10.64 15.77
C GLY A 58 -47.61 -11.12 15.93
N ASN A 59 -47.30 -11.54 17.13
CA ASN A 59 -46.03 -12.00 17.68
C ASN A 59 -45.65 -13.45 17.29
N LEU A 60 -44.33 -13.68 17.30
CA LEU A 60 -43.61 -14.91 17.65
C LEU A 60 -43.73 -16.15 16.74
N ALA A 61 -42.66 -16.44 15.99
CA ALA A 61 -41.98 -17.76 16.02
C ALA A 61 -40.65 -17.72 15.25
N VAL A 62 -39.65 -18.33 15.88
CA VAL A 62 -38.27 -18.53 15.42
C VAL A 62 -38.21 -19.20 14.05
N THR A 63 -37.45 -18.61 13.12
CA THR A 63 -36.75 -19.37 12.07
C THR A 63 -35.39 -18.71 11.89
N ALA A 64 -34.36 -19.47 12.27
CA ALA A 64 -32.97 -19.08 12.19
C ALA A 64 -32.54 -19.00 10.72
N ASN A 65 -32.53 -17.79 10.18
CA ASN A 65 -31.88 -17.52 8.91
C ASN A 65 -30.43 -17.14 9.26
N SER A 66 -29.58 -18.15 9.42
CA SER A 66 -28.12 -17.98 9.34
C SER A 66 -27.78 -17.59 7.90
N GLY A 67 -28.07 -16.34 7.56
CA GLY A 67 -27.36 -15.66 6.49
C GLY A 67 -26.00 -15.35 7.08
N ALA A 68 -24.99 -16.14 6.71
CA ALA A 68 -23.61 -15.72 6.87
C ALA A 68 -23.44 -14.45 6.04
N GLU A 69 -23.69 -13.31 6.69
CA GLU A 69 -23.25 -12.02 6.22
C GLU A 69 -21.74 -12.16 6.03
N VAL A 70 -21.31 -12.19 4.78
CA VAL A 70 -19.90 -12.14 4.42
C VAL A 70 -19.45 -10.74 4.80
N VAL A 71 -19.17 -10.56 6.10
CA VAL A 71 -18.52 -9.38 6.64
C VAL A 71 -17.16 -9.36 5.94
N ASN A 72 -17.02 -8.45 4.97
CA ASN A 72 -15.70 -8.13 4.45
C ASN A 72 -14.90 -7.61 5.65
N PRO A 73 -13.75 -8.21 5.98
CA PRO A 73 -12.95 -7.74 7.10
C PRO A 73 -12.44 -6.35 6.74
N GLU A 74 -13.04 -5.33 7.35
CA GLU A 74 -12.56 -3.96 7.25
C GLU A 74 -11.34 -3.81 8.15
N VAL A 75 -10.24 -3.30 7.58
CA VAL A 75 -9.01 -3.05 8.34
C VAL A 75 -9.11 -1.66 8.93
N GLU A 76 -9.18 -1.60 10.26
CA GLU A 76 -9.11 -0.35 11.01
C GLU A 76 -7.68 0.22 10.99
N TYR A 77 -7.57 1.53 10.74
CA TYR A 77 -6.28 2.23 10.71
C TYR A 77 -6.15 3.10 11.96
N ILE A 78 -5.36 2.60 12.92
CA ILE A 78 -5.13 3.24 14.20
C ILE A 78 -3.79 3.98 14.15
N GLU A 79 -3.75 5.25 14.53
CA GLU A 79 -2.52 6.03 14.66
C GLU A 79 -1.60 5.44 15.73
N SER A 80 -0.29 5.66 15.62
CA SER A 80 0.70 4.96 16.44
C SER A 80 0.60 5.30 17.92
N GLU A 81 0.26 6.55 18.23
CA GLU A 81 -0.03 7.05 19.58
C GLU A 81 -1.25 6.41 20.24
N ASN A 82 -2.16 5.82 19.46
CA ASN A 82 -3.40 5.21 19.93
C ASN A 82 -3.33 3.68 20.00
N LEU A 83 -2.17 3.09 19.72
CA LEU A 83 -1.98 1.64 19.81
C LEU A 83 -1.88 1.19 21.26
N ASN A 84 -2.44 0.02 21.54
CA ASN A 84 -2.31 -0.66 22.83
C ASN A 84 -1.18 -1.69 22.79
N ASP A 85 -0.64 -1.99 23.97
CA ASP A 85 0.38 -3.02 24.13
C ASP A 85 -0.11 -4.43 23.76
N VAL A 86 0.79 -5.34 23.36
CA VAL A 86 0.56 -6.75 23.04
C VAL A 86 0.33 -7.57 24.32
N ASP A 87 -0.70 -8.42 24.33
CA ASP A 87 -1.07 -9.22 25.50
C ASP A 87 -0.04 -10.33 25.83
N ASP A 88 0.42 -11.07 24.82
CA ASP A 88 1.41 -12.14 24.94
C ASP A 88 2.55 -11.93 23.93
N ILE A 89 3.62 -11.32 24.41
CA ILE A 89 4.82 -10.97 23.63
C ILE A 89 5.48 -12.24 23.08
N ASP A 90 5.59 -13.30 23.87
CA ASP A 90 6.28 -14.53 23.48
C ASP A 90 5.56 -15.24 22.34
N THR A 91 4.24 -15.37 22.45
CA THR A 91 3.41 -15.96 21.38
C THR A 91 3.42 -15.08 20.14
N CYS A 92 3.37 -13.76 20.31
CA CYS A 92 3.46 -12.80 19.21
C CYS A 92 4.77 -12.96 18.44
N LEU A 93 5.92 -12.95 19.13
CA LEU A 93 7.25 -13.11 18.51
C LEU A 93 7.41 -14.46 17.81
N LYS A 94 6.96 -15.56 18.42
CA LYS A 94 7.04 -16.91 17.82
C LYS A 94 6.26 -17.04 16.51
N THR A 95 5.16 -16.30 16.38
CA THR A 95 4.27 -16.39 15.21
C THR A 95 4.47 -15.26 14.20
N LEU A 96 5.26 -14.24 14.54
CA LEU A 96 5.40 -12.99 13.79
C LEU A 96 5.79 -13.22 12.33
N LEU A 97 6.91 -13.91 12.07
CA LEU A 97 7.39 -14.12 10.71
C LEU A 97 6.42 -14.98 9.89
N ALA A 98 5.82 -16.01 10.50
CA ALA A 98 4.83 -16.86 9.84
C ALA A 98 3.56 -16.08 9.48
N GLY A 99 3.12 -15.15 10.34
CA GLY A 99 1.99 -14.27 10.07
C GLY A 99 2.27 -13.28 8.94
N LEU A 100 3.48 -12.71 8.88
CA LEU A 100 3.88 -11.78 7.83
C LEU A 100 4.01 -12.45 6.45
N ASP A 101 4.45 -13.71 6.40
CA ASP A 101 4.55 -14.50 5.16
C ASP A 101 3.24 -15.26 4.82
N SER A 102 2.14 -15.00 5.55
CA SER A 102 0.84 -15.63 5.29
C SER A 102 0.25 -15.25 3.94
N LYS A 103 -0.53 -16.17 3.36
CA LYS A 103 -1.36 -15.89 2.18
C LYS A 103 -2.67 -15.17 2.53
N ASP A 104 -3.09 -15.28 3.80
CA ASP A 104 -4.24 -14.56 4.32
C ASP A 104 -3.85 -13.12 4.59
N TRP A 105 -4.38 -12.22 3.76
CA TRP A 105 -4.05 -10.80 3.82
C TRP A 105 -4.58 -10.12 5.09
N VAL A 106 -5.63 -10.65 5.70
CA VAL A 106 -6.17 -10.14 6.97
C VAL A 106 -5.16 -10.43 8.07
N LEU A 107 -4.70 -11.68 8.14
CA LEU A 107 -3.64 -12.08 9.07
C LEU A 107 -2.35 -11.28 8.85
N VAL A 108 -1.99 -10.98 7.60
CA VAL A 108 -0.84 -10.09 7.32
C VAL A 108 -1.06 -8.69 7.89
N CYS A 109 -2.26 -8.09 7.71
CA CYS A 109 -2.59 -6.79 8.31
C CYS A 109 -2.52 -6.82 9.84
N ASP A 110 -3.09 -7.86 10.47
CA ASP A 110 -3.07 -8.03 11.92
C ASP A 110 -1.63 -8.21 12.43
N THR A 111 -0.83 -8.99 11.72
CA THR A 111 0.57 -9.23 12.08
C THR A 111 1.42 -7.97 11.89
N LEU A 112 1.18 -7.19 10.83
CA LEU A 112 1.81 -5.87 10.65
C LEU A 112 1.44 -4.92 11.79
N ASN A 113 0.19 -4.90 12.24
CA ASN A 113 -0.21 -4.13 13.43
C ASN A 113 0.48 -4.63 14.70
N ASN A 114 0.73 -5.93 14.84
CA ASN A 114 1.55 -6.45 15.94
C ASN A 114 3.01 -5.99 15.85
N VAL A 115 3.61 -5.92 14.66
CA VAL A 115 4.94 -5.32 14.47
C VAL A 115 4.96 -3.87 14.93
N ARG A 116 3.91 -3.08 14.63
CA ARG A 116 3.76 -1.70 15.11
C ARG A 116 3.77 -1.64 16.64
N ARG A 117 2.93 -2.46 17.29
CA ARG A 117 2.84 -2.55 18.76
C ARG A 117 4.18 -2.96 19.37
N LEU A 118 4.84 -3.98 18.83
CA LEU A 118 6.16 -4.42 19.29
C LEU A 118 7.22 -3.32 19.13
N SER A 119 7.21 -2.58 18.02
CA SER A 119 8.16 -1.48 17.79
C SER A 119 8.02 -0.35 18.80
N ILE A 120 6.80 -0.10 19.29
CA ILE A 120 6.50 0.98 20.23
C ILE A 120 6.76 0.54 21.68
N PHE A 121 6.26 -0.64 22.07
CA PHE A 121 6.24 -1.09 23.46
C PHE A 121 7.38 -2.05 23.81
N HIS A 122 7.88 -2.83 22.85
CA HIS A 122 8.80 -3.96 23.07
C HIS A 122 9.96 -4.00 22.07
N LYS A 123 10.52 -2.84 21.70
CA LYS A 123 11.48 -2.73 20.60
C LYS A 123 12.69 -3.65 20.74
N GLU A 124 13.19 -3.83 21.97
CA GLU A 124 14.35 -4.66 22.25
C GLU A 124 14.09 -6.15 21.93
N ALA A 125 12.84 -6.61 22.09
CA ALA A 125 12.47 -8.01 21.93
C ALA A 125 12.43 -8.47 20.46
N MET A 126 12.39 -7.52 19.50
CA MET A 126 12.34 -7.81 18.06
C MET A 126 13.71 -7.63 17.37
N LEU A 127 14.74 -7.15 18.07
CA LEU A 127 16.04 -6.81 17.48
C LEU A 127 16.69 -7.98 16.72
N ASP A 128 16.68 -9.17 17.31
CA ASP A 128 17.34 -10.36 16.73
C ASP A 128 16.72 -10.81 15.40
N MET A 129 15.47 -10.42 15.13
CA MET A 129 14.74 -10.77 13.90
C MET A 129 14.35 -9.54 13.06
N LEU A 130 14.88 -8.37 13.40
CA LEU A 130 14.47 -7.10 12.79
C LEU A 130 14.73 -7.07 11.28
N GLY A 131 15.86 -7.62 10.82
CA GLY A 131 16.18 -7.72 9.39
C GLY A 131 15.18 -8.58 8.60
N ASP A 132 14.73 -9.69 9.17
CA ASP A 132 13.72 -10.57 8.56
C ASP A 132 12.34 -9.90 8.54
N VAL A 133 12.00 -9.17 9.61
CA VAL A 133 10.77 -8.36 9.69
C VAL A 133 10.79 -7.27 8.64
N ILE A 134 11.88 -6.51 8.49
CA ILE A 134 12.02 -5.45 7.48
C ILE A 134 11.89 -6.01 6.06
N THR A 135 12.53 -7.15 5.80
CA THR A 135 12.41 -7.86 4.53
C THR A 135 10.95 -8.23 4.25
N SER A 136 10.22 -8.68 5.28
CA SER A 136 8.81 -9.06 5.17
C SER A 136 7.89 -7.85 4.98
N ILE A 137 8.16 -6.72 5.63
CA ILE A 137 7.46 -5.44 5.39
C ILE A 137 7.66 -5.00 3.94
N ALA A 138 8.89 -5.09 3.42
CA ALA A 138 9.19 -4.75 2.03
C ALA A 138 8.41 -5.65 1.03
N LYS A 139 8.17 -6.93 1.36
CA LYS A 139 7.27 -7.79 0.58
C LYS A 139 5.82 -7.28 0.67
N SER A 140 5.33 -6.96 1.85
CA SER A 140 3.96 -6.46 2.08
C SER A 140 3.67 -5.16 1.34
N LEU A 141 4.66 -4.27 1.20
CA LEU A 141 4.55 -3.07 0.37
C LEU A 141 4.24 -3.41 -1.09
N LYS A 142 4.71 -4.54 -1.63
CA LYS A 142 4.42 -4.93 -3.03
C LYS A 142 3.00 -5.46 -3.24
N SER A 143 2.22 -5.65 -2.17
CA SER A 143 0.85 -6.16 -2.26
C SER A 143 -0.03 -5.27 -3.14
N PRO A 144 -0.87 -5.84 -4.02
CA PRO A 144 -1.87 -5.09 -4.79
C PRO A 144 -3.05 -4.64 -3.91
N ARG A 145 -3.18 -5.18 -2.69
CA ARG A 145 -4.25 -4.82 -1.76
C ARG A 145 -3.87 -3.54 -1.03
N SER A 146 -4.70 -2.51 -1.15
CA SER A 146 -4.48 -1.22 -0.49
C SER A 146 -4.38 -1.33 1.03
N ALA A 147 -5.15 -2.23 1.66
CA ALA A 147 -5.12 -2.44 3.10
C ALA A 147 -3.73 -2.89 3.59
N VAL A 148 -3.22 -3.98 3.03
CA VAL A 148 -1.87 -4.49 3.34
C VAL A 148 -0.81 -3.43 3.06
N CYS A 149 -0.88 -2.76 1.90
CA CYS A 149 0.08 -1.73 1.54
C CYS A 149 0.05 -0.55 2.51
N LYS A 150 -1.13 -0.08 2.93
CA LYS A 150 -1.29 1.04 3.86
C LYS A 150 -0.80 0.66 5.26
N THR A 151 -1.18 -0.52 5.78
CA THR A 151 -0.68 -1.01 7.07
C THR A 151 0.84 -1.18 7.04
N ALA A 152 1.43 -1.66 5.94
CA ALA A 152 2.88 -1.77 5.80
C ALA A 152 3.59 -0.41 5.77
N ILE A 153 3.00 0.63 5.17
CA ILE A 153 3.53 2.01 5.23
C ILE A 153 3.51 2.53 6.67
N MET A 154 2.40 2.36 7.39
CA MET A 154 2.29 2.76 8.80
C MET A 154 3.34 2.01 9.65
N THR A 155 3.50 0.71 9.39
CA THR A 155 4.52 -0.13 10.05
C THR A 155 5.93 0.37 9.76
N SER A 156 6.22 0.78 8.52
CA SER A 156 7.52 1.32 8.15
C SER A 156 7.84 2.60 8.94
N ALA A 157 6.86 3.47 9.14
CA ALA A 157 7.03 4.68 9.95
C ALA A 157 7.38 4.36 11.41
N ASP A 158 6.69 3.39 12.02
CA ASP A 158 6.96 2.96 13.39
C ASP A 158 8.34 2.31 13.53
N ILE A 159 8.75 1.49 12.57
CA ILE A 159 10.09 0.89 12.51
C ILE A 159 11.17 1.98 12.43
N PHE A 160 10.99 2.97 11.55
CA PHE A 160 11.94 4.07 11.41
C PHE A 160 12.08 4.86 12.70
N SER A 161 10.95 5.17 13.36
CA SER A 161 10.95 5.90 14.63
C SER A 161 11.58 5.11 15.77
N ALA A 162 11.34 3.79 15.83
CA ALA A 162 11.78 2.97 16.97
C ALA A 162 13.25 2.60 16.92
N TYR A 163 13.77 2.27 15.73
CA TYR A 163 15.09 1.64 15.59
C TYR A 163 16.17 2.55 15.00
N ASN A 164 15.80 3.60 14.25
CA ASN A 164 16.72 4.63 13.73
C ASN A 164 17.96 4.03 13.03
N ASP A 165 19.15 4.17 13.63
CA ASP A 165 20.41 3.72 13.02
C ASP A 165 20.56 2.19 12.99
N LEU A 166 19.80 1.46 13.82
CA LEU A 166 19.91 0.01 13.93
C LEU A 166 19.43 -0.75 12.68
N ILE A 167 18.72 -0.07 11.78
CA ILE A 167 18.15 -0.67 10.58
C ILE A 167 18.90 -0.35 9.29
N ILE A 168 19.94 0.51 9.35
CA ILE A 168 20.62 1.05 8.17
C ILE A 168 21.07 -0.07 7.22
N ASP A 169 21.66 -1.14 7.74
CA ASP A 169 22.18 -2.26 6.93
C ASP A 169 21.08 -3.09 6.24
N SER A 170 19.82 -2.95 6.67
CA SER A 170 18.66 -3.68 6.15
C SER A 170 17.63 -2.77 5.47
N LEU A 171 17.92 -1.47 5.40
CA LEU A 171 16.96 -0.44 5.00
C LEU A 171 16.72 -0.39 3.48
N ASP A 172 17.73 -0.73 2.68
CA ASP A 172 17.71 -0.56 1.22
C ASP A 172 16.47 -1.17 0.54
N PRO A 173 16.10 -2.45 0.78
CA PRO A 173 14.92 -3.04 0.16
C PRO A 173 13.64 -2.31 0.53
N LEU A 174 13.52 -1.86 1.77
CA LEU A 174 12.35 -1.16 2.29
C LEU A 174 12.23 0.24 1.68
N LEU A 175 13.34 1.00 1.64
CA LEU A 175 13.40 2.34 1.06
C LEU A 175 13.04 2.32 -0.43
N VAL A 176 13.57 1.36 -1.19
CA VAL A 176 13.24 1.19 -2.61
C VAL A 176 11.74 1.00 -2.80
N GLN A 177 11.09 0.16 -1.98
CA GLN A 177 9.65 -0.05 -2.10
C GLN A 177 8.82 1.18 -1.74
N LEU A 178 9.21 1.91 -0.70
CA LEU A 178 8.52 3.14 -0.29
C LEU A 178 8.62 4.23 -1.38
N LEU A 179 9.79 4.41 -1.98
CA LEU A 179 10.00 5.35 -3.09
C LEU A 179 9.21 4.95 -4.35
N LEU A 180 9.15 3.65 -4.67
CA LEU A 180 8.32 3.17 -5.77
C LEU A 180 6.83 3.43 -5.51
N LYS A 181 6.37 3.29 -4.27
CA LYS A 181 4.97 3.57 -3.90
C LYS A 181 4.63 5.05 -3.93
N SER A 182 5.54 5.93 -3.54
CA SER A 182 5.32 7.38 -3.63
C SER A 182 5.21 7.84 -5.09
N SER A 183 5.97 7.22 -6.00
CA SER A 183 5.89 7.49 -7.44
C SER A 183 4.63 6.93 -8.11
N GLN A 184 4.12 5.78 -7.65
CA GLN A 184 2.92 5.13 -8.19
C GLN A 184 1.61 5.74 -7.68
N ALA A 185 1.65 6.88 -6.99
CA ALA A 185 0.47 7.57 -6.49
C ALA A 185 -0.42 8.07 -7.63
N ASN A 186 -1.16 7.14 -8.26
CA ASN A 186 -2.35 7.44 -9.03
C ASN A 186 -3.29 8.21 -8.10
N ALA A 187 -3.96 9.24 -8.61
CA ALA A 187 -4.78 10.20 -7.86
C ALA A 187 -5.83 9.59 -6.89
N LEU A 188 -6.07 8.27 -6.94
CA LEU A 188 -6.89 7.50 -6.01
C LEU A 188 -6.26 7.30 -4.62
N TYR A 189 -4.94 7.08 -4.50
CA TYR A 189 -4.29 6.87 -3.19
C TYR A 189 -4.20 8.17 -2.37
N VAL A 190 -3.93 9.29 -3.02
CA VAL A 190 -3.94 10.64 -2.40
C VAL A 190 -5.32 11.00 -1.84
N ARG A 191 -6.40 10.45 -2.42
CA ARG A 191 -7.77 10.62 -1.90
C ARG A 191 -8.07 9.80 -0.64
N GLN A 192 -7.46 8.63 -0.48
CA GLN A 192 -7.70 7.75 0.68
C GLN A 192 -6.84 8.14 1.91
N LEU A 193 -5.79 8.93 1.71
CA LEU A 193 -5.04 9.60 2.80
C LEU A 193 -5.66 10.94 3.22
N LYS A 194 -6.72 11.38 2.54
CA LYS A 194 -7.41 12.67 2.79
C LYS A 194 -8.83 12.50 3.33
N LYS A 195 -9.23 11.32 3.78
CA LYS A 195 -10.51 11.18 4.47
C LYS A 195 -10.34 11.61 5.94
N PRO A 196 -11.16 12.55 6.43
CA PRO A 196 -11.11 13.04 7.80
C PRO A 196 -11.49 11.95 8.81
#